data_AF-A0A2T8I1Z8-F1
#
_entry.id   AF-A0A2T8I1Z8-F1
#
_cell.length_a   1.000
_cell.length_b   1.000
_cell.length_c   1.000
_cell.angle_alpha   90.00
_cell.angle_beta   90.00
_cell.angle_gamma   90.00
#
_symmetry.space_group_name_H-M   'P 1'
#
loop_
_entity.id
_entity.type
_entity.pdbx_description
1 polymer ?
#
loop_
_entity_poly.entity_id
_entity_poly.type
_entity_poly.pdbx_seq_one_letter_code
_entity_poly.pdbx_strand_id
1 'polypeptide(L)'
;MGDKSHWPKFNPGFKMIPPKLEKPPGRPRKKRIKASGEAGKRGPYQCKRCFQFGHIEKGCNATQAELEQELPPPRPKNQKSKGNPNLKLLK
;
A
#
# COMPACT_ATOMS: atom_id res chain seq x y z
N MET A 1 8.76 -14.47 -50.23
CA MET A 1 8.95 -13.33 -49.31
C MET A 1 9.77 -12.30 -50.06
N GLY A 2 9.27 -11.06 -50.22
CA GLY A 2 9.86 -10.09 -51.14
C GLY A 2 11.19 -9.49 -50.68
N ASP A 3 12.07 -9.22 -51.65
CA ASP A 3 13.40 -8.66 -51.45
C ASP A 3 13.34 -7.22 -50.93
N LYS A 4 13.98 -7.00 -49.78
CA LYS A 4 14.04 -5.70 -49.07
C LYS A 4 15.12 -4.77 -49.65
N SER A 5 15.58 -5.02 -50.87
CA SER A 5 16.62 -4.24 -51.56
C SER A 5 16.11 -2.89 -52.07
N HIS A 6 14.80 -2.76 -52.32
CA HIS A 6 14.19 -1.56 -52.91
C HIS A 6 13.84 -0.45 -51.90
N TRP A 7 14.14 -0.64 -50.61
CA TRP A 7 13.79 0.35 -49.60
C TRP A 7 14.74 1.56 -49.72
N PRO A 8 14.21 2.79 -49.86
CA PRO A 8 15.03 3.98 -49.89
C PRO A 8 15.76 4.15 -48.55
N LYS A 9 17.09 4.17 -48.61
CA LYS A 9 17.94 4.43 -47.43
C LYS A 9 17.93 5.93 -47.16
N PHE A 10 17.13 6.37 -46.20
CA PHE A 10 17.09 7.76 -45.77
C PHE A 10 18.23 8.03 -44.77
N ASN A 11 19.18 8.89 -45.14
CA ASN A 11 20.23 9.36 -44.24
C ASN A 11 19.89 10.80 -43.78
N PRO A 12 19.49 11.01 -42.51
CA PRO A 12 18.98 12.29 -42.02
C PRO A 12 20.03 13.40 -41.90
N GLY A 13 21.32 13.12 -42.14
CA GLY A 13 22.39 14.13 -42.07
C GLY A 13 22.76 14.59 -40.64
N PHE A 14 22.05 14.10 -39.62
CA PHE A 14 22.38 14.30 -38.21
C PHE A 14 22.26 12.99 -37.43
N LYS A 15 23.00 12.89 -36.32
CA LYS A 15 22.92 11.75 -35.41
C LYS A 15 21.71 11.95 -34.48
N MET A 16 20.69 11.11 -34.59
CA MET A 16 19.57 11.10 -33.66
C MET A 16 20.04 10.48 -32.33
N ILE A 17 20.34 11.34 -31.34
CA ILE A 17 20.75 10.90 -30.00
C ILE A 17 19.50 10.76 -29.13
N PRO A 18 19.34 9.66 -28.36
CA PRO A 18 18.25 9.53 -27.40
C PRO A 18 18.25 10.69 -26.39
N PRO A 19 17.08 11.19 -25.97
CA PRO A 19 17.02 12.22 -24.95
C PRO A 19 17.64 11.74 -23.64
N LYS A 20 18.37 12.64 -22.95
CA LYS A 20 18.93 12.37 -21.62
C LYS A 20 17.78 12.16 -20.64
N LEU A 21 17.61 10.93 -20.13
CA LEU A 21 16.64 10.63 -19.09
C LEU A 21 17.18 11.11 -17.74
N GLU A 22 16.70 12.25 -17.25
CA GLU A 22 17.06 12.76 -15.91
C GLU A 22 16.50 11.91 -14.77
N LYS A 23 15.43 11.17 -15.05
CA LYS A 23 14.76 10.31 -14.08
C LYS A 23 15.37 8.91 -14.16
N PRO A 24 15.78 8.31 -13.03
CA PRO A 24 16.14 6.90 -13.03
C PRO A 24 14.95 6.09 -13.54
N PRO A 25 15.17 5.03 -14.34
CA PRO A 25 14.09 4.13 -14.73
C PRO A 25 13.43 3.56 -13.46
N GLY A 26 12.12 3.70 -13.36
CA GLY A 26 11.33 3.16 -12.25
C GLY A 26 10.52 4.16 -11.44
N ARG A 27 10.02 3.70 -10.30
CA ARG A 27 9.04 4.43 -9.48
C ARG A 27 9.68 5.61 -8.73
N PRO A 28 9.01 6.77 -8.65
CA PRO A 28 9.48 7.90 -7.85
C PRO A 28 9.80 7.51 -6.40
N ARG A 29 11.03 7.79 -5.96
CA ARG A 29 11.55 7.47 -4.61
C ARG A 29 10.75 8.11 -3.45
N LYS A 30 9.96 9.15 -3.69
CA LYS A 30 9.23 9.89 -2.64
C LYS A 30 8.21 9.04 -1.88
N LYS A 31 7.56 8.05 -2.51
CA LYS A 31 6.64 7.12 -1.83
C LYS A 31 6.74 5.73 -2.48
N ARG A 32 7.43 4.80 -1.84
CA ARG A 32 7.45 3.38 -2.25
C ARG A 32 6.02 2.81 -2.11
N ILE A 33 5.47 2.20 -3.16
CA ILE A 33 4.31 1.29 -3.00
C ILE A 33 4.86 -0.03 -2.47
N LYS A 34 4.31 -0.52 -1.36
CA LYS A 34 4.68 -1.81 -0.81
C LYS A 34 4.04 -2.94 -1.62
N ALA A 35 4.79 -4.02 -1.86
CA ALA A 35 4.24 -5.23 -2.46
C ALA A 35 3.36 -6.00 -1.44
N SER A 36 2.48 -6.88 -1.92
CA SER A 36 1.47 -7.56 -1.07
C SER A 36 2.05 -8.36 0.10
N GLY A 37 3.31 -8.82 -0.01
CA GLY A 37 4.00 -9.59 1.04
C GLY A 37 4.91 -8.78 1.96
N GLU A 38 5.06 -7.47 1.73
CA GLU A 38 5.91 -6.64 2.57
C GLU A 38 5.16 -6.20 3.84
N ALA A 39 5.80 -6.34 5.01
CA ALA A 39 5.26 -5.90 6.28
C ALA A 39 4.79 -4.43 6.21
N GLY A 40 3.48 -4.24 6.24
CA GLY A 40 2.79 -2.95 6.09
C GLY A 40 2.26 -2.41 7.43
N LYS A 41 1.63 -1.23 7.39
CA LYS A 41 0.90 -0.68 8.56
C LYS A 41 -0.43 -1.39 8.83
N ARG A 42 -0.80 -2.39 8.02
CA ARG A 42 -1.96 -3.23 8.32
C ARG A 42 -1.50 -4.16 9.44
N GLY A 43 -1.92 -3.86 10.66
CA GLY A 43 -1.68 -4.70 11.83
C GLY A 43 -2.21 -6.12 11.59
N PRO A 44 -1.92 -7.06 12.51
CA PRO A 44 -2.36 -8.44 12.38
C PRO A 44 -3.88 -8.50 12.17
N TYR A 45 -4.32 -9.42 11.30
CA TYR A 45 -5.75 -9.60 11.03
C TYR A 45 -6.45 -10.13 12.29
N GLN A 46 -7.61 -9.56 12.64
CA GLN A 46 -8.43 -10.03 13.76
C GLN A 46 -9.45 -11.06 13.27
N CYS A 47 -9.44 -12.24 13.86
CA CYS A 47 -10.43 -13.28 13.57
C CYS A 47 -11.83 -12.85 14.02
N LYS A 48 -12.86 -13.07 13.19
CA LYS A 48 -14.25 -12.70 13.52
C LYS A 48 -14.95 -13.69 14.46
N ARG A 49 -14.41 -14.90 14.59
CA ARG A 49 -14.91 -15.91 15.54
C ARG A 49 -14.36 -15.63 16.93
N CYS A 50 -13.07 -15.82 17.14
CA CYS A 50 -12.46 -15.70 18.47
C CYS A 50 -11.86 -14.34 18.81
N PHE A 51 -11.98 -13.33 17.93
CA PHE A 51 -11.44 -11.99 18.14
C PHE A 51 -9.92 -11.90 18.39
N GLN A 52 -9.19 -13.02 18.25
CA GLN A 52 -7.73 -13.09 18.36
C GLN A 52 -7.04 -12.61 17.07
N PHE A 53 -5.84 -12.07 17.22
CA PHE A 53 -5.03 -11.56 16.13
C PHE A 53 -4.13 -12.65 15.52
N GLY A 54 -3.91 -12.61 14.20
CA GLY A 54 -2.91 -13.43 13.52
C GLY A 54 -3.46 -14.55 12.63
N HIS A 55 -4.77 -14.80 12.63
CA HIS A 55 -5.39 -15.79 11.74
C HIS A 55 -6.77 -15.35 11.23
N ILE A 56 -7.18 -15.90 10.09
CA ILE A 56 -8.46 -15.63 9.44
C ILE A 56 -9.49 -16.65 9.92
N GLU A 57 -10.77 -16.28 9.90
CA GLU A 57 -11.91 -17.11 10.31
C GLU A 57 -11.88 -18.56 9.79
N LYS A 58 -11.41 -18.77 8.55
CA LYS A 58 -11.30 -20.09 7.91
C LYS A 58 -10.30 -21.03 8.59
N GLY A 59 -9.26 -20.48 9.22
CA GLY A 59 -8.22 -21.23 9.94
C GLY A 59 -8.35 -21.10 11.46
N CYS A 60 -9.52 -20.72 11.95
CA CYS A 60 -9.78 -20.60 13.37
C CYS A 60 -10.10 -21.98 13.97
N ASN A 61 -9.27 -22.42 14.92
CA ASN A 61 -9.44 -23.68 15.64
C ASN A 61 -10.23 -23.51 16.96
N ALA A 62 -10.77 -22.32 17.23
CA ALA A 62 -11.48 -22.05 18.48
C ALA A 62 -12.75 -22.91 18.59
N THR A 63 -12.90 -23.57 19.73
CA THR A 63 -14.12 -24.33 20.07
C THR A 63 -15.14 -23.39 20.71
N GLN A 64 -16.44 -23.73 20.62
CA GLN A 64 -17.54 -22.89 21.11
C GLN A 64 -17.35 -22.45 22.59
N ALA A 65 -16.73 -23.30 23.41
CA ALA A 65 -16.48 -23.06 24.84
C ALA A 65 -15.50 -21.90 25.11
N GLU A 66 -14.58 -21.62 24.18
CA GLU A 66 -13.55 -20.57 24.33
C GLU A 66 -14.06 -19.19 23.87
N LEU A 67 -15.15 -19.16 23.09
CA LEU A 67 -15.81 -17.93 22.63
C LEU A 67 -16.58 -17.22 23.74
N GLU A 68 -17.05 -17.98 24.73
CA GLU A 68 -18.00 -17.51 25.74
C GLU A 68 -17.30 -16.94 26.98
N GLN A 69 -16.03 -17.27 27.20
CA GLN A 69 -15.23 -16.78 28.34
C GLN A 69 -14.51 -15.45 28.07
N GLU A 70 -14.40 -15.01 26.81
CA GLU A 70 -13.60 -13.84 26.39
C GLU A 70 -14.48 -12.66 25.92
N LEU A 71 -15.54 -12.31 26.65
CA LEU A 71 -16.17 -11.00 26.51
C LEU A 71 -15.58 -10.03 27.55
N PRO A 72 -14.48 -9.31 27.26
CA PRO A 72 -14.06 -8.20 28.10
C PRO A 72 -15.11 -7.07 28.03
N PRO A 73 -15.27 -6.28 29.11
CA PRO A 73 -16.27 -5.21 29.16
C PRO A 73 -16.09 -4.23 27.99
N PRO A 74 -17.19 -3.61 27.52
CA PRO A 74 -17.16 -2.74 26.35
C PRO A 74 -16.15 -1.61 26.55
N ARG A 75 -15.20 -1.51 25.61
CA ARG A 75 -14.14 -0.50 25.62
C ARG A 75 -14.77 0.90 25.63
N PRO A 76 -14.35 1.84 26.49
CA PRO A 76 -14.89 3.19 26.50
C PRO A 76 -14.69 3.86 25.13
N LYS A 77 -15.75 4.46 24.59
CA LYS A 77 -15.70 5.20 23.33
C LYS A 77 -14.79 6.41 23.52
N ASN A 78 -13.65 6.44 22.83
CA ASN A 78 -12.77 7.62 22.79
C ASN A 78 -13.59 8.83 22.32
N GLN A 79 -13.79 9.80 23.23
CA GLN A 79 -14.35 11.10 22.87
C GLN A 79 -13.34 11.77 21.93
N LYS A 80 -13.75 12.07 20.69
CA LYS A 80 -12.99 12.95 19.81
C LYS A 80 -12.79 14.26 20.57
N SER A 81 -11.55 14.59 20.94
CA SER A 81 -11.22 15.92 21.40
C SER A 81 -11.58 16.89 20.27
N LYS A 82 -12.58 17.75 20.49
CA LYS A 82 -12.77 18.92 19.64
C LYS A 82 -11.58 19.82 19.90
N GLY A 83 -10.76 20.06 18.88
CA GLY A 83 -9.61 20.95 18.99
C GLY A 83 -10.03 22.31 19.52
N ASN A 84 -9.29 22.83 20.50
CA ASN A 84 -9.51 24.18 21.02
C ASN A 84 -9.29 25.21 19.89
N PRO A 85 -10.26 26.07 19.57
CA PRO A 85 -10.07 27.12 18.57
C PRO A 85 -9.18 28.28 19.06
N ASN A 86 -8.76 28.28 20.34
CA ASN A 86 -8.00 29.38 20.94
C ASN A 86 -6.49 29.11 20.94
N LEU A 87 -5.90 28.98 19.74
CA LEU A 87 -4.45 29.12 19.53
C LEU A 87 -4.18 29.92 18.25
N LYS A 88 -4.87 31.06 18.14
CA LYS A 88 -4.63 32.08 17.11
C LYS A 88 -4.57 33.47 17.75
N LEU A 89 -3.66 33.69 18.71
CA LEU A 89 -3.30 35.07 19.10
C LEU A 89 -1.92 35.20 19.77
N LEU A 90 -0.90 34.52 19.26
CA LEU A 90 0.48 34.93 19.50
C LEU A 90 1.18 35.00 18.14
N LYS A 91 1.03 36.16 17.51
CA LYS A 91 1.95 36.75 16.56
C LYS A 91 2.13 38.19 17.01
#